data_AF-A0A961DRA4-F1
#
_entry.id   AF-A0A961DRA4-F1
#
_cell.length_a   1.000
_cell.length_b   1.000
_cell.length_c   1.000
_cell.angle_alpha   90.00
_cell.angle_beta   90.00
_cell.angle_gamma   90.00
#
_symmetry.space_group_name_H-M   'P 1'
#
loop_
_entity.id
_entity.type
_entity.pdbx_description
1 polymer ?
#
loop_
_entity_poly.entity_id
_entity_poly.type
_entity_poly.pdbx_seq_one_letter_code
_entity_poly.pdbx_strand_id
1 'polypeptide(L)' 'MNQRQEHTMPSAIDPTSTLGELVNATPALAAHLDQLGLDFCCGGHRSLVEAVAAAG' A
#
# COMPACT_ATOMS: atom_id res chain seq x y z
N MET A 1 -3.29 0.83 26.52
CA MET A 1 -3.54 1.47 25.20
C MET A 1 -2.65 0.73 24.22
N ASN A 2 -3.08 -0.49 23.89
CA ASN A 2 -2.17 -1.58 23.52
C ASN A 2 -2.04 -1.67 22.02
N GLN A 3 -0.88 -1.24 21.51
CA GLN A 3 -0.50 -1.46 20.13
C GLN A 3 0.04 -2.89 19.99
N ARG A 4 -0.88 -3.85 19.77
CA ARG A 4 -0.56 -5.20 19.31
C ARG A 4 -0.39 -5.18 17.79
N GLN A 5 0.77 -4.73 17.33
CA GLN A 5 1.15 -4.97 15.94
C GLN A 5 2.25 -6.02 15.94
N GLU A 6 1.80 -7.27 15.79
CA GLU A 6 2.59 -8.46 15.47
C GLU A 6 3.34 -8.23 14.15
N HIS A 7 4.52 -7.65 14.28
CA HIS A 7 5.48 -7.42 13.20
C HIS A 7 6.22 -8.74 12.89
N THR A 8 5.54 -9.74 12.31
CA THR A 8 6.19 -10.96 11.79
C THR A 8 5.30 -11.62 10.77
N MET A 9 5.41 -11.21 9.49
CA MET A 9 5.45 -12.05 8.26
C MET A 9 5.98 -11.16 7.12
N PRO A 10 7.03 -11.54 6.36
CA PRO A 10 7.51 -10.75 5.21
C PRO A 10 6.56 -10.78 3.99
N SER A 11 5.26 -10.95 4.21
CA SER A 11 4.23 -11.17 3.18
C SER A 11 2.93 -10.38 3.42
N ALA A 12 2.83 -9.62 4.51
CA ALA A 12 1.64 -8.82 4.80
C ALA A 12 1.94 -7.34 4.49
N ILE A 13 1.51 -6.89 3.32
CA ILE A 13 1.49 -5.47 2.99
C ILE A 13 0.44 -4.82 3.89
N ASP A 14 0.81 -3.77 4.63
CA ASP A 14 -0.14 -3.04 5.44
C ASP A 14 -1.09 -2.24 4.53
N PRO A 15 -2.40 -2.50 4.54
CA PRO A 15 -3.33 -1.85 3.63
C PRO A 15 -3.69 -0.43 4.07
N THR A 16 -3.35 -0.04 5.30
CA THR A 16 -3.57 1.31 5.83
C THR A 16 -2.42 2.25 5.50
N SER A 17 -1.22 1.71 5.26
CA SER A 17 -0.09 2.45 4.70
C SER A 17 -0.43 3.09 3.36
N THR A 18 0.17 4.25 3.13
CA THR A 18 0.00 5.00 1.89
C THR A 18 0.70 4.29 0.73
N LEU A 19 0.17 4.42 -0.48
CA LEU A 19 0.81 3.87 -1.68
C LEU A 19 2.25 4.36 -1.81
N GLY A 20 2.50 5.63 -1.47
CA GLY A 20 3.84 6.23 -1.48
C GLY A 20 4.78 5.56 -0.47
N GLU A 21 4.35 5.32 0.76
CA GLU A 21 5.17 4.61 1.75
C GLU A 21 5.45 3.17 1.33
N LEU A 22 4.46 2.46 0.77
CA LEU A 22 4.63 1.10 0.29
C LEU A 22 5.63 1.01 -0.86
N VAL A 23 5.56 1.94 -1.82
CA VAL A 23 6.51 2.01 -2.94
C VAL A 23 7.89 2.47 -2.48
N ASN A 24 7.97 3.37 -1.50
CA ASN A 24 9.24 3.83 -0.94
C ASN A 24 9.94 2.71 -0.14
N ALA A 25 9.18 1.94 0.64
CA ALA A 25 9.68 0.77 1.35
C ALA A 25 9.98 -0.40 0.41
N THR A 26 9.20 -0.59 -0.66
CA THR A 26 9.35 -1.69 -1.60
C THR A 26 9.02 -1.23 -3.02
N PRO A 27 10.01 -0.74 -3.79
CA PRO A 27 9.78 -0.21 -5.14
C PRO A 27 9.24 -1.25 -6.13
N ALA A 28 9.41 -2.55 -5.87
CA ALA A 28 8.79 -3.62 -6.64
C ALA A 28 7.24 -3.58 -6.62
N LEU A 29 6.64 -2.98 -5.58
CA LEU A 29 5.18 -2.81 -5.50
C LEU A 29 4.65 -1.84 -6.54
N ALA A 30 5.44 -0.86 -6.99
CA ALA A 30 5.01 0.09 -8.01
C ALA A 30 4.50 -0.62 -9.28
N ALA A 31 5.20 -1.67 -9.72
CA ALA A 31 4.79 -2.45 -10.89
C ALA A 31 3.46 -3.20 -10.64
N HIS A 32 3.25 -3.74 -9.45
CA HIS A 32 1.99 -4.40 -9.10
C HIS A 32 0.83 -3.41 -8.99
N LEU A 33 1.06 -2.22 -8.42
CA LEU A 33 0.06 -1.16 -8.31
C LEU A 33 -0.33 -0.63 -9.70
N ASP A 34 0.64 -0.43 -10.58
CA ASP A 34 0.43 -0.04 -11.98
C ASP A 34 -0.40 -1.07 -12.74
N GLN A 35 -0.10 -2.37 -12.59
CA GLN A 35 -0.89 -3.46 -13.19
C GLN A 35 -2.35 -3.49 -12.69
N LEU A 36 -2.60 -3.04 -11.46
CA LEU A 36 -3.93 -2.90 -10.88
C LEU A 36 -4.62 -1.58 -11.25
N GLY A 37 -3.96 -0.69 -12.00
CA GLY A 37 -4.46 0.64 -12.35
C GLY A 37 -4.50 1.62 -11.18
N LEU A 38 -3.72 1.37 -10.13
CA LEU A 38 -3.66 2.21 -8.93
C LEU A 38 -2.67 3.34 -9.13
N ASP A 39 -3.18 4.57 -9.13
CA ASP A 39 -2.39 5.77 -9.36
C ASP A 39 -1.54 6.13 -8.12
N PHE A 40 -0.38 5.49 -7.97
CA PHE A 40 0.56 5.76 -6.87
C PHE A 40 1.38 7.04 -7.09
N CYS A 41 1.46 7.52 -8.34
CA CYS A 41 2.25 8.70 -8.72
C CYS A 41 1.55 10.00 -8.29
N CYS A 42 0.24 10.14 -8.55
CA CYS A 42 -0.55 11.28 -8.11
C CYS A 42 -1.30 11.01 -6.80
N GLY A 43 -1.70 9.76 -6.57
CA GLY A 43 -2.45 9.30 -5.40
C GLY A 43 -1.59 8.71 -4.30
N GLY A 44 -0.28 8.96 -4.28
CA GLY A 44 0.68 8.39 -3.31
C GLY A 44 0.32 8.61 -1.83
N HIS A 45 -0.50 9.61 -1.51
CA HIS A 45 -1.00 9.88 -0.15
C HIS A 45 -2.22 9.06 0.24
N ARG A 46 -2.89 8.39 -0.71
CA ARG A 46 -4.01 7.48 -0.41
C ARG A 46 -3.47 6.16 0.13
N SER A 47 -4.20 5.60 1.08
CA SER A 47 -3.95 4.24 1.56
C SER A 47 -4.25 3.21 0.48
N LEU A 48 -3.56 2.07 0.54
CA LEU A 48 -3.78 0.96 -0.39
C LEU A 48 -5.25 0.54 -0.42
N VAL A 49 -5.91 0.46 0.74
CA VAL A 49 -7.33 0.10 0.86
C VAL A 49 -8.25 1.07 0.11
N GLU A 50 -8.00 2.38 0.20
CA GLU A 50 -8.82 3.41 -0.45
C GLU A 50 -8.65 3.36 -1.97
N ALA A 51 -7.41 3.16 -2.43
CA ALA A 51 -7.11 3.07 -3.85
C ALA A 51 -7.74 1.82 -4.47
N VAL A 52 -7.66 0.67 -3.79
CA VAL A 52 -8.30 -0.58 -4.22
C VAL A 52 -9.82 -0.46 -4.20
N ALA A 53 -10.40 0.16 -3.16
CA ALA A 53 -11.85 0.38 -3.08
C ALA A 53 -12.38 1.30 -4.18
N ALA A 54 -11.58 2.27 -4.65
CA ALA A 54 -11.95 3.16 -5.74
C ALA A 54 -11.77 2.56 -7.15
N ALA A 55 -10.98 1.48 -7.28
CA ALA A 55 -10.68 0.83 -8.56
C ALA A 55 -11.66 -0.30 -8.91
N GLY A 56 -12.43 -0.80 -7.94
CA GLY A 56 -13.51 -1.77 -8.12
C GLY A 56 -14.87 -1.13 -8.37
#